data_AF-A0A1L8TQV9-F1
#
_entry.id   AF-A0A1L8TQV9-F1
#
_cell.length_a   1.000
_cell.length_b   1.000
_cell.length_c   1.000
_cell.angle_alpha   90.00
_cell.angle_beta   90.00
_cell.angle_gamma   90.00
#
_symmetry.space_group_name_H-M   'P 1'
#
loop_
_entity.id
_entity.type
_entity.pdbx_description
1 polymer ?
#
loop_
_entity_poly.entity_id
_entity_poly.type
_entity_poly.pdbx_seq_one_letter_code
_entity_poly.pdbx_strand_id
1 'polypeptide(L)'
;MGFFCEKLLLIELFTQPLVQLTYQKEALYLTINIRLEEPKDHYFVELITRKAFWNLYTPGAVEHLIVHQLRQHPDFIPELAFVIELDEKIIGSIFYSKSKVVDASGKEFPLITFGPVSIDPDYHRQGYGKKLIAHSIAEAKKIGYPAIVIGGFPYHYQPYGFVGTKKYSISMPDGKYYTGIMALPLQANALDSIQGRVFFSEAMEPDLEQLAAYDEAFPKKEKQVLECQAVFEVAVAEIDTTIY
;
A
#
# COMPACT_ATOMS: atom_id res chain seq x y z
N MET A 1 62.36 33.46 -58.15
CA MET A 1 60.97 33.89 -57.86
C MET A 1 60.55 33.13 -56.61
N GLY A 2 60.88 33.55 -55.38
CA GLY A 2 60.55 34.81 -54.69
C GLY A 2 59.30 34.50 -53.83
N PHE A 3 59.26 34.63 -52.50
CA PHE A 3 60.01 35.49 -51.58
C PHE A 3 59.65 35.16 -50.10
N PHE A 4 60.57 35.50 -49.17
CA PHE A 4 60.45 35.80 -47.71
C PHE A 4 59.97 34.68 -46.74
N CYS A 5 60.68 34.23 -45.70
CA CYS A 5 61.60 34.79 -44.66
C CYS A 5 60.90 34.99 -43.30
N GLU A 6 61.40 34.20 -42.32
CA GLU A 6 61.55 34.40 -40.87
C GLU A 6 60.58 35.22 -39.97
N LYS A 7 60.48 34.69 -38.73
CA LYS A 7 60.53 35.33 -37.40
C LYS A 7 59.23 35.70 -36.63
N LEU A 8 59.08 34.98 -35.52
CA LEU A 8 59.08 35.44 -34.12
C LEU A 8 58.09 36.54 -33.64
N LEU A 9 57.55 36.21 -32.46
CA LEU A 9 57.18 37.05 -31.29
C LEU A 9 55.75 37.60 -31.18
N LEU A 10 55.06 37.05 -30.16
CA LEU A 10 54.27 37.71 -29.12
C LEU A 10 53.71 39.10 -29.44
N ILE A 11 52.37 39.23 -29.46
CA ILE A 11 51.64 40.31 -28.82
C ILE A 11 50.33 39.73 -28.26
N GLU A 12 50.13 40.04 -26.99
CA GLU A 12 48.99 39.81 -26.12
C GLU A 12 47.67 40.48 -26.57
N LEU A 13 46.58 40.02 -25.93
CA LEU A 13 45.30 40.70 -25.73
C LEU A 13 44.34 40.73 -26.93
N PHE A 14 43.31 39.89 -26.88
CA PHE A 14 41.93 40.39 -26.83
C PHE A 14 41.02 39.33 -26.19
N THR A 15 40.69 39.61 -24.94
CA THR A 15 39.61 39.01 -24.16
C THR A 15 38.26 39.22 -24.83
N GLN A 16 37.61 38.14 -25.25
CA GLN A 16 36.16 38.05 -25.44
C GLN A 16 35.75 36.68 -24.89
N PRO A 17 34.78 36.60 -23.96
CA PRO A 17 34.47 35.36 -23.26
C PRO A 17 33.86 34.36 -24.23
N LEU A 18 34.43 33.16 -24.30
CA LEU A 18 33.69 31.99 -24.77
C LEU A 18 32.41 31.95 -23.95
N VAL A 19 31.27 32.01 -24.63
CA VAL A 19 29.96 31.69 -24.10
C VAL A 19 30.08 30.30 -23.47
N GLN A 20 30.28 30.26 -22.15
CA GLN A 20 30.01 29.08 -21.35
C GLN A 20 28.51 28.84 -21.52
N LEU A 21 28.15 27.98 -22.47
CA LEU A 21 26.91 27.23 -22.41
C LEU A 21 27.00 26.39 -21.15
N THR A 22 26.66 26.99 -20.01
CA THR A 22 26.32 26.28 -18.80
C THR A 22 25.09 25.45 -19.13
N TYR A 23 25.32 24.22 -19.59
CA TYR A 23 24.35 23.15 -19.46
C TYR A 23 24.14 22.94 -17.96
N GLN A 24 23.25 23.73 -17.36
CA GLN A 24 22.62 23.35 -16.10
C GLN A 24 21.81 22.11 -16.40
N LYS A 25 22.38 20.96 -16.07
CA LYS A 25 21.66 19.69 -15.99
C LYS A 25 20.74 19.82 -14.78
N GLU A 26 19.59 20.46 -14.96
CA GLU A 26 18.49 20.39 -13.99
C GLU A 26 18.12 18.91 -13.86
N ALA A 27 18.60 18.27 -12.81
CA ALA A 27 18.05 16.99 -12.40
C ALA A 27 16.61 17.26 -12.01
N LEU A 28 15.64 16.85 -12.84
CA LEU A 28 14.26 16.73 -12.40
C LEU A 28 14.27 15.72 -11.24
N TYR A 29 14.20 16.23 -10.01
CA TYR A 29 13.99 15.39 -8.84
C TYR A 29 12.52 14.99 -8.84
N LEU A 30 12.27 13.68 -8.95
CA LEU A 30 10.93 13.13 -8.79
C LEU A 30 10.40 13.54 -7.41
N THR A 31 9.23 14.17 -7.38
CA THR A 31 8.60 14.62 -6.14
C THR A 31 7.64 13.57 -5.63
N ILE A 32 7.85 13.10 -4.40
CA ILE A 32 6.98 12.13 -3.74
C ILE A 32 6.09 12.88 -2.75
N ASN A 33 4.78 12.67 -2.84
CA ASN A 33 3.80 13.23 -1.92
C ASN A 33 2.89 12.11 -1.37
N ILE A 34 2.50 12.21 -0.10
CA ILE A 34 1.46 11.36 0.50
C ILE A 34 0.42 12.28 1.09
N ARG A 35 -0.84 12.09 0.69
CA ARG A 35 -1.97 12.91 1.13
C ARG A 35 -3.23 12.06 1.26
N LEU A 36 -4.25 12.61 1.90
CA LEU A 36 -5.57 11.99 1.92
C LEU A 36 -6.13 11.89 0.50
N GLU A 37 -6.90 10.84 0.26
CA GLU A 37 -7.70 10.67 -0.95
C GLU A 37 -8.78 11.76 -1.02
N GLU A 38 -9.01 12.28 -2.23
CA GLU A 38 -10.11 13.16 -2.56
C GLU A 38 -11.08 12.49 -3.55
N PRO A 39 -12.35 12.94 -3.64
CA PRO A 39 -13.32 12.38 -4.59
C PRO A 39 -12.86 12.34 -6.06
N LYS A 40 -12.01 13.28 -6.47
CA LYS A 40 -11.43 13.35 -7.83
C LYS A 40 -10.47 12.20 -8.12
N ASP A 41 -9.92 11.55 -7.08
CA ASP A 41 -8.93 10.50 -7.19
C ASP A 41 -9.55 9.11 -7.36
N HIS A 42 -10.84 8.95 -7.01
CA HIS A 42 -11.48 7.64 -6.82
C HIS A 42 -11.28 6.69 -8.02
N TYR A 43 -11.52 7.18 -9.23
CA TYR A 43 -11.35 6.38 -10.45
C TYR A 43 -9.90 5.91 -10.64
N PHE A 44 -8.93 6.81 -10.45
CA PHE A 44 -7.51 6.49 -10.60
C PHE A 44 -7.05 5.50 -9.55
N VAL A 45 -7.50 5.68 -8.30
CA VAL A 45 -7.22 4.77 -7.20
C VAL A 45 -7.78 3.38 -7.48
N GLU A 46 -9.03 3.27 -7.89
CA GLU A 46 -9.64 1.98 -8.24
C GLU A 46 -8.95 1.33 -9.45
N LEU A 47 -8.55 2.13 -10.45
CA LEU A 47 -7.80 1.65 -11.61
C LEU A 47 -6.45 1.04 -11.21
N ILE A 48 -5.67 1.71 -10.36
CA ILE A 48 -4.38 1.17 -9.91
C ILE A 48 -4.55 -0.01 -8.96
N THR A 49 -5.59 -0.02 -8.11
CA THR A 49 -5.92 -1.17 -7.26
C THR A 49 -6.26 -2.37 -8.13
N ARG A 50 -7.15 -2.21 -9.12
CA ARG A 50 -7.46 -3.27 -10.08
C ARG A 50 -6.20 -3.75 -10.80
N LYS A 51 -5.32 -2.84 -11.24
CA LYS A 51 -4.06 -3.18 -11.90
C LYS A 51 -3.12 -3.97 -10.98
N ALA A 52 -3.02 -3.61 -9.71
CA ALA A 52 -2.14 -4.23 -8.73
C ALA A 52 -2.56 -5.66 -8.34
N PHE A 53 -3.86 -5.93 -8.29
CA PHE A 53 -4.41 -7.22 -7.88
C PHE A 53 -4.85 -8.12 -9.03
N TRP A 54 -4.85 -7.63 -10.28
CA TRP A 54 -5.31 -8.41 -11.43
C TRP A 54 -4.55 -9.73 -11.61
N ASN A 55 -5.26 -10.85 -11.54
CA ASN A 55 -4.75 -12.23 -11.57
C ASN A 55 -3.79 -12.57 -10.43
N LEU A 56 -3.66 -11.73 -9.40
CA LEU A 56 -2.68 -11.94 -8.32
C LEU A 56 -3.10 -13.08 -7.39
N TYR A 57 -4.35 -13.01 -6.87
CA TYR A 57 -4.89 -13.98 -5.91
C TYR A 57 -5.97 -14.88 -6.50
N THR A 58 -6.68 -14.38 -7.52
CA THR A 58 -7.75 -15.08 -8.23
C THR A 58 -7.80 -14.58 -9.68
N PRO A 59 -8.37 -15.31 -10.65
CA PRO A 59 -8.58 -14.79 -11.99
C PRO A 59 -9.43 -13.50 -11.98
N GLY A 60 -8.82 -12.38 -12.40
CA GLY A 60 -9.39 -11.04 -12.27
C GLY A 60 -8.93 -10.33 -10.99
N ALA A 61 -9.75 -9.41 -10.48
CA ALA A 61 -9.53 -8.72 -9.20
C ALA A 61 -10.90 -8.33 -8.63
N VAL A 62 -10.96 -8.14 -7.31
CA VAL A 62 -12.17 -7.66 -6.60
C VAL A 62 -11.88 -6.43 -5.74
N GLU A 63 -10.60 -6.13 -5.52
CA GLU A 63 -10.12 -5.14 -4.56
C GLU A 63 -10.51 -3.71 -4.95
N HIS A 64 -10.66 -3.42 -6.25
CA HIS A 64 -11.18 -2.13 -6.71
C HIS A 64 -12.66 -1.94 -6.36
N LEU A 65 -13.44 -3.02 -6.38
CA LEU A 65 -14.83 -2.98 -5.91
C LEU A 65 -14.91 -2.86 -4.40
N ILE A 66 -14.01 -3.52 -3.65
CA ILE A 66 -13.87 -3.32 -2.19
C ILE A 66 -13.63 -1.85 -1.89
N VAL A 67 -12.65 -1.22 -2.57
CA VAL A 67 -12.37 0.21 -2.38
C VAL A 67 -13.59 1.08 -2.69
N HIS A 68 -14.30 0.80 -3.77
CA HIS A 68 -15.52 1.52 -4.13
C HIS A 68 -16.59 1.44 -3.03
N GLN A 69 -16.90 0.23 -2.58
CA GLN A 69 -17.97 -0.04 -1.61
C GLN A 69 -17.58 0.41 -0.20
N LEU A 70 -16.31 0.25 0.17
CA LEU A 70 -15.78 0.67 1.46
C LEU A 70 -16.04 2.16 1.70
N ARG A 71 -15.81 3.04 0.71
CA ARG A 71 -16.04 4.49 0.88
C ARG A 71 -17.47 4.86 1.30
N GLN A 72 -18.44 3.98 1.06
CA GLN A 72 -19.85 4.17 1.40
C GLN A 72 -20.24 3.47 2.71
N HIS A 73 -19.35 2.64 3.26
CA HIS A 73 -19.62 1.83 4.43
C HIS A 73 -19.34 2.59 5.74
N PRO A 74 -20.17 2.45 6.79
CA PRO A 74 -19.98 3.13 8.08
C PRO A 74 -18.70 2.75 8.85
N ASP A 75 -18.02 1.68 8.45
CA ASP A 75 -16.73 1.28 9.03
C ASP A 75 -15.53 1.90 8.33
N PHE A 76 -15.72 2.62 7.23
CA PHE A 76 -14.63 3.32 6.57
C PHE A 76 -14.02 4.41 7.45
N ILE A 77 -12.71 4.53 7.38
CA ILE A 77 -11.92 5.52 8.14
C ILE A 77 -11.29 6.50 7.13
N PRO A 78 -12.01 7.56 6.73
CA PRO A 78 -11.54 8.49 5.71
C PRO A 78 -10.26 9.24 6.15
N GLU A 79 -10.03 9.42 7.44
CA GLU A 79 -8.82 10.04 7.99
C GLU A 79 -7.55 9.21 7.79
N LEU A 80 -7.69 7.95 7.34
CA LEU A 80 -6.60 7.03 7.04
C LEU A 80 -6.63 6.51 5.59
N ALA A 81 -7.41 7.14 4.71
CA ALA A 81 -7.42 6.84 3.28
C ALA A 81 -6.37 7.69 2.57
N PHE A 82 -5.20 7.11 2.30
CA PHE A 82 -4.07 7.85 1.71
C PHE A 82 -3.78 7.40 0.28
N VAL A 83 -3.36 8.36 -0.54
CA VAL A 83 -2.73 8.14 -1.83
C VAL A 83 -1.25 8.53 -1.76
N ILE A 84 -0.41 7.85 -2.54
CA ILE A 84 0.97 8.24 -2.78
C ILE A 84 1.15 8.65 -4.23
N GLU A 85 1.75 9.82 -4.42
CA GLU A 85 1.97 10.46 -5.71
C GLU A 85 3.46 10.50 -6.04
N LEU A 86 3.75 10.39 -7.34
CA LEU A 86 5.07 10.64 -7.92
C LEU A 86 4.89 11.62 -9.09
N ASP A 87 5.42 12.83 -8.95
CA ASP A 87 5.20 13.94 -9.88
C ASP A 87 3.70 14.13 -10.18
N GLU A 88 2.91 14.31 -9.12
CA GLU A 88 1.44 14.52 -9.14
C GLU A 88 0.62 13.33 -9.69
N LYS A 89 1.27 12.27 -10.17
CA LYS A 89 0.59 11.03 -10.58
C LYS A 89 0.40 10.13 -9.37
N ILE A 90 -0.84 9.75 -9.09
CA ILE A 90 -1.14 8.71 -8.10
C ILE A 90 -0.56 7.37 -8.57
N ILE A 91 0.30 6.79 -7.75
CA ILE A 91 0.95 5.49 -8.00
C ILE A 91 0.61 4.44 -6.92
N GLY A 92 -0.19 4.81 -5.92
CA GLY A 92 -0.55 3.91 -4.84
C GLY A 92 -1.63 4.45 -3.92
N SER A 93 -2.24 3.55 -3.16
CA SER A 93 -3.28 3.87 -2.17
C SER A 93 -3.29 2.88 -1.01
N ILE A 94 -3.80 3.31 0.14
CA ILE A 94 -4.06 2.46 1.30
C ILE A 94 -5.34 2.92 1.98
N PHE A 95 -6.19 1.95 2.33
CA PHE A 95 -7.49 2.17 2.94
C PHE A 95 -7.58 1.50 4.30
N TYR A 96 -8.43 2.04 5.17
CA TYR A 96 -8.68 1.50 6.50
C TYR A 96 -10.17 1.33 6.76
N SER A 97 -10.49 0.27 7.50
CA SER A 97 -11.81 -0.02 8.04
C SER A 97 -11.72 -0.34 9.53
N LYS A 98 -12.84 -0.18 10.24
CA LYS A 98 -12.97 -0.66 11.62
C LYS A 98 -12.89 -2.18 11.65
N SER A 99 -12.30 -2.71 12.71
CA SER A 99 -12.36 -4.12 13.07
C SER A 99 -12.51 -4.24 14.57
N LYS A 100 -12.71 -5.45 15.09
CA LYS A 100 -12.85 -5.65 16.53
C LYS A 100 -12.37 -7.01 16.97
N VAL A 101 -11.97 -7.10 18.24
CA VAL A 101 -11.87 -8.38 18.95
C VAL A 101 -13.07 -8.51 19.87
N VAL A 102 -13.65 -9.70 19.95
CA VAL A 102 -14.73 -10.02 20.88
C VAL A 102 -14.25 -11.13 21.82
N ASP A 103 -14.28 -10.87 23.13
CA ASP A 103 -13.90 -11.85 24.14
C ASP A 103 -15.03 -12.85 24.46
N ALA A 104 -14.74 -13.83 25.32
CA ALA A 104 -15.72 -14.86 25.70
C ALA A 104 -16.95 -14.32 26.46
N SER A 105 -16.88 -13.11 27.02
CA SER A 105 -18.02 -12.43 27.66
C SER A 105 -18.89 -11.65 26.67
N GLY A 106 -18.44 -11.53 25.41
CA GLY A 106 -19.08 -10.70 24.39
C GLY A 106 -18.62 -9.24 24.42
N LYS A 107 -17.60 -8.89 25.20
CA LYS A 107 -17.05 -7.53 25.22
C LYS A 107 -16.27 -7.28 23.93
N GLU A 108 -16.58 -6.17 23.28
CA GLU A 108 -15.90 -5.73 22.07
C GLU A 108 -14.73 -4.79 22.38
N PHE A 109 -13.64 -5.01 21.67
CA PHE A 109 -12.43 -4.18 21.69
C PHE A 109 -12.23 -3.62 20.28
N PRO A 110 -12.53 -2.33 20.06
CA PRO A 110 -12.37 -1.70 18.75
C PRO A 110 -10.91 -1.66 18.32
N LEU A 111 -10.64 -2.16 17.12
CA LEU A 111 -9.36 -2.11 16.41
C LEU A 111 -9.60 -1.51 15.02
N ILE A 112 -8.55 -1.49 14.21
CA ILE A 112 -8.63 -1.10 12.80
C ILE A 112 -7.89 -2.12 11.92
N THR A 113 -8.26 -2.15 10.65
CA THR A 113 -7.63 -2.96 9.62
C THR A 113 -7.30 -2.07 8.45
N PHE A 114 -6.13 -2.25 7.85
CA PHE A 114 -5.88 -1.67 6.53
C PHE A 114 -6.02 -2.72 5.44
N GLY A 115 -6.52 -2.29 4.30
CA GLY A 115 -6.74 -3.11 3.14
C GLY A 115 -7.79 -2.49 2.21
N PRO A 116 -7.60 -2.58 0.88
CA PRO A 116 -6.35 -3.00 0.24
C PRO A 116 -5.24 -1.94 0.38
N VAL A 117 -4.00 -2.39 0.27
CA VAL A 117 -2.84 -1.53 0.00
C VAL A 117 -2.36 -1.84 -1.43
N SER A 118 -2.33 -0.81 -2.26
CA SER A 118 -2.08 -0.95 -3.70
C SER A 118 -0.91 -0.07 -4.10
N ILE A 119 0.03 -0.60 -4.87
CA ILE A 119 1.01 0.18 -5.64
C ILE A 119 0.85 -0.25 -7.09
N ASP A 120 0.85 0.69 -8.02
CA ASP A 120 0.88 0.38 -9.44
C ASP A 120 2.10 -0.52 -9.73
N PRO A 121 1.92 -1.69 -10.39
CA PRO A 121 2.99 -2.63 -10.71
C PRO A 121 4.25 -2.03 -11.34
N ASP A 122 4.12 -0.95 -12.11
CA ASP A 122 5.27 -0.28 -12.76
C ASP A 122 6.21 0.39 -11.74
N TYR A 123 5.73 0.57 -10.50
CA TYR A 123 6.43 1.20 -9.38
C TYR A 123 6.75 0.22 -8.24
N HIS A 124 6.55 -1.09 -8.45
CA HIS A 124 6.90 -2.11 -7.47
C HIS A 124 8.40 -2.18 -7.20
N ARG A 125 8.76 -2.64 -5.99
CA ARG A 125 10.15 -2.81 -5.52
C ARG A 125 11.01 -1.53 -5.50
N GLN A 126 10.38 -0.36 -5.56
CA GLN A 126 11.05 0.95 -5.46
C GLN A 126 10.84 1.64 -4.09
N GLY A 127 10.19 0.97 -3.14
CA GLY A 127 10.02 1.45 -1.76
C GLY A 127 8.78 2.31 -1.50
N TYR A 128 7.94 2.57 -2.51
CA TYR A 128 6.72 3.38 -2.35
C TYR A 128 5.69 2.74 -1.40
N GLY A 129 5.44 1.43 -1.51
CA GLY A 129 4.57 0.71 -0.58
C GLY A 129 5.06 0.80 0.88
N LYS A 130 6.38 0.75 1.08
CA LYS A 130 6.97 0.92 2.41
C LYS A 130 6.77 2.32 2.97
N LYS A 131 6.93 3.35 2.15
CA LYS A 131 6.68 4.74 2.54
C LYS A 131 5.20 4.95 2.90
N LEU A 132 4.29 4.42 2.10
CA LEU A 132 2.85 4.55 2.30
C LEU A 132 2.37 3.86 3.58
N ILE A 133 2.74 2.58 3.78
CA ILE A 133 2.38 1.83 4.99
C ILE A 133 2.98 2.48 6.25
N ALA A 134 4.25 2.91 6.20
CA ALA A 134 4.87 3.57 7.35
C ALA A 134 4.18 4.90 7.71
N HIS A 135 3.79 5.68 6.71
CA HIS A 135 3.02 6.91 6.91
C HIS A 135 1.66 6.62 7.56
N SER A 136 0.89 5.69 7.01
CA SER A 136 -0.45 5.38 7.52
C SER A 136 -0.44 4.80 8.94
N ILE A 137 0.55 3.98 9.29
CA ILE A 137 0.77 3.49 10.66
C ILE A 137 1.06 4.66 11.62
N ALA A 138 1.90 5.61 11.19
CA ALA A 138 2.24 6.77 12.02
C ALA A 138 1.01 7.66 12.26
N GLU A 139 0.18 7.91 11.25
CA GLU A 139 -1.07 8.67 11.40
C GLU A 139 -2.09 7.93 12.25
N ALA A 140 -2.28 6.63 12.06
CA ALA A 140 -3.16 5.82 12.90
C ALA A 140 -2.76 5.86 14.38
N LYS A 141 -1.45 5.83 14.66
CA LYS A 141 -0.90 5.97 16.00
C LYS A 141 -1.16 7.36 16.60
N LYS A 142 -1.04 8.43 15.81
CA LYS A 142 -1.31 9.82 16.24
C LYS A 142 -2.78 10.05 16.58
N ILE A 143 -3.69 9.47 15.79
CA ILE A 143 -5.14 9.53 16.04
C ILE A 143 -5.50 8.83 17.36
N GLY A 144 -4.70 7.85 17.78
CA GLY A 144 -4.87 7.16 19.06
C GLY A 144 -5.53 5.79 18.93
N TYR A 145 -5.54 5.19 17.73
CA TYR A 145 -5.99 3.80 17.59
C TYR A 145 -5.11 2.85 18.40
N PRO A 146 -5.67 1.79 19.00
CA PRO A 146 -4.94 0.90 19.89
C PRO A 146 -4.00 -0.05 19.14
N ALA A 147 -4.49 -0.68 18.08
CA ALA A 147 -3.74 -1.63 17.26
C ALA A 147 -4.35 -1.77 15.86
N ILE A 148 -3.53 -2.26 14.92
CA ILE A 148 -3.94 -2.68 13.59
C ILE A 148 -3.94 -4.20 13.54
N VAL A 149 -4.97 -4.81 12.97
CA VAL A 149 -5.03 -6.24 12.63
C VAL A 149 -5.28 -6.42 11.15
N ILE A 150 -4.54 -7.32 10.49
CA ILE A 150 -4.60 -7.52 9.04
C ILE A 150 -4.55 -9.01 8.67
N GLY A 151 -5.00 -9.30 7.45
CA GLY A 151 -4.69 -10.53 6.72
C GLY A 151 -3.65 -10.27 5.62
N GLY A 152 -2.68 -11.16 5.45
CA GLY A 152 -1.71 -11.11 4.34
C GLY A 152 -0.49 -11.98 4.58
N PHE A 153 0.57 -11.80 3.77
CA PHE A 153 1.79 -12.59 3.95
C PHE A 153 2.71 -12.00 5.03
N PRO A 154 3.17 -12.79 6.02
CA PRO A 154 4.02 -12.29 7.12
C PRO A 154 5.25 -11.51 6.68
N TYR A 155 5.96 -12.00 5.66
CA TYR A 155 7.20 -11.37 5.20
C TYR A 155 7.01 -9.95 4.67
N HIS A 156 5.80 -9.58 4.23
CA HIS A 156 5.50 -8.20 3.81
C HIS A 156 5.38 -7.25 4.99
N TYR A 157 4.92 -7.72 6.15
CA TYR A 157 4.47 -6.86 7.26
C TYR A 157 5.34 -6.94 8.51
N GLN A 158 6.09 -8.03 8.70
CA GLN A 158 7.10 -8.16 9.75
C GLN A 158 8.06 -6.96 9.85
N PRO A 159 8.54 -6.33 8.75
CA PRO A 159 9.40 -5.16 8.82
C PRO A 159 8.79 -3.93 9.52
N TYR A 160 7.46 -3.85 9.67
CA TYR A 160 6.77 -2.79 10.42
C TYR A 160 6.45 -3.19 11.86
N GLY A 161 6.84 -4.39 12.29
CA GLY A 161 6.59 -4.91 13.64
C GLY A 161 5.30 -5.73 13.78
N PHE A 162 4.63 -6.09 12.68
CA PHE A 162 3.51 -7.03 12.73
C PHE A 162 3.98 -8.42 13.18
N VAL A 163 3.18 -9.03 14.04
CA VAL A 163 3.40 -10.40 14.56
C VAL A 163 2.08 -11.17 14.51
N GLY A 164 2.14 -12.51 14.45
CA GLY A 164 0.95 -13.36 14.41
C GLY A 164 0.03 -13.11 15.60
N THR A 165 -1.29 -13.08 15.37
CA THR A 165 -2.28 -12.77 16.42
C THR A 165 -2.35 -13.83 17.53
N LYS A 166 -1.82 -15.03 17.27
CA LYS A 166 -1.66 -16.08 18.29
C LYS A 166 -0.86 -15.63 19.50
N LYS A 167 0.13 -14.74 19.31
CA LYS A 167 0.89 -14.13 20.41
C LYS A 167 -0.01 -13.46 21.46
N TYR A 168 -1.16 -12.94 21.03
CA TYR A 168 -2.12 -12.22 21.87
C TYR A 168 -3.37 -13.05 22.17
N SER A 169 -3.39 -14.36 21.87
CA SER A 169 -4.58 -15.21 22.00
C SER A 169 -5.81 -14.65 21.25
N ILE A 170 -5.57 -14.02 20.09
CA ILE A 170 -6.61 -13.52 19.19
C ILE A 170 -6.72 -14.48 18.00
N SER A 171 -7.79 -15.27 17.97
CA SER A 171 -8.08 -16.25 16.91
C SER A 171 -9.03 -15.67 15.87
N MET A 172 -9.19 -16.36 14.75
CA MET A 172 -10.32 -16.14 13.84
C MET A 172 -11.63 -16.67 14.46
N PRO A 173 -12.82 -16.34 13.90
CA PRO A 173 -14.10 -16.80 14.44
C PRO A 173 -14.24 -18.32 14.59
N ASP A 174 -13.51 -19.09 13.78
CA ASP A 174 -13.46 -20.55 13.82
C ASP A 174 -12.55 -21.12 14.94
N GLY A 175 -11.93 -20.25 15.74
CA GLY A 175 -11.05 -20.59 16.86
C GLY A 175 -9.62 -20.93 16.45
N LYS A 176 -9.27 -20.85 15.16
CA LYS A 176 -7.92 -21.13 14.67
C LYS A 176 -7.05 -19.88 14.62
N TYR A 177 -5.74 -20.12 14.58
CA TYR A 177 -4.73 -19.09 14.38
C TYR A 177 -4.08 -19.33 13.03
N TYR A 178 -4.15 -18.34 12.16
CA TYR A 178 -3.58 -18.42 10.82
C TYR A 178 -2.29 -17.61 10.75
N THR A 179 -1.28 -18.11 10.04
CA THR A 179 0.00 -17.39 9.87
C THR A 179 -0.20 -16.02 9.23
N GLY A 180 -1.17 -15.92 8.33
CA GLY A 180 -1.50 -14.67 7.64
C GLY A 180 -2.26 -13.64 8.47
N ILE A 181 -2.73 -13.97 9.68
CA ILE A 181 -3.46 -13.02 10.54
C ILE A 181 -2.49 -12.43 11.55
N MET A 182 -2.24 -11.12 11.43
CA MET A 182 -1.20 -10.42 12.18
C MET A 182 -1.74 -9.17 12.86
N ALA A 183 -1.11 -8.80 13.99
CA ALA A 183 -1.40 -7.57 14.71
C ALA A 183 -0.15 -6.71 14.94
N LEU A 184 -0.38 -5.40 14.97
CA LEU A 184 0.58 -4.36 15.34
C LEU A 184 -0.03 -3.46 16.42
N PRO A 185 0.40 -3.57 17.68
CA PRO A 185 0.07 -2.58 18.70
C PRO A 185 0.61 -1.20 18.31
N LEU A 186 -0.25 -0.18 18.37
CA LEU A 186 0.13 1.22 18.11
C LEU A 186 0.46 1.96 19.42
N GLN A 187 -0.17 1.55 20.52
CA GLN A 187 0.10 2.05 21.87
C GLN A 187 0.76 0.96 22.74
N ALA A 188 1.48 1.39 23.77
CA ALA A 188 2.09 0.46 24.72
C ALA A 188 1.00 -0.41 25.37
N ASN A 189 1.23 -1.72 25.42
CA ASN A 189 0.37 -2.71 26.09
C ASN A 189 -1.06 -2.77 25.54
N ALA A 190 -1.32 -2.23 24.35
CA ALA A 190 -2.68 -2.11 23.79
C ALA A 190 -3.39 -3.46 23.60
N LEU A 191 -2.63 -4.55 23.43
CA LEU A 191 -3.16 -5.89 23.24
C LEU A 191 -2.93 -6.82 24.45
N ASP A 192 -2.25 -6.37 25.50
CA ASP A 192 -1.84 -7.23 26.62
C ASP A 192 -3.04 -7.76 27.42
N SER A 193 -4.14 -7.00 27.43
CA SER A 193 -5.39 -7.37 28.11
C SER A 193 -6.52 -7.74 27.14
N ILE A 194 -6.20 -8.00 25.86
CA ILE A 194 -7.17 -8.33 24.83
C ILE A 194 -6.95 -9.78 24.41
N GLN A 195 -8.00 -10.58 24.47
CA GLN A 195 -8.04 -11.95 23.98
C GLN A 195 -9.43 -12.23 23.39
N GLY A 196 -9.53 -13.13 22.42
CA GLY A 196 -10.82 -13.49 21.84
C GLY A 196 -10.75 -13.81 20.36
N ARG A 197 -11.79 -13.40 19.63
CA ARG A 197 -11.93 -13.63 18.19
C ARG A 197 -11.91 -12.30 17.46
N VAL A 198 -11.11 -12.18 16.41
CA VAL A 198 -11.10 -11.00 15.54
C VAL A 198 -12.26 -11.08 14.54
N PHE A 199 -12.90 -9.95 14.30
CA PHE A 199 -13.90 -9.72 13.26
C PHE A 199 -13.47 -8.52 12.42
N PHE A 200 -13.32 -8.74 11.12
CA PHE A 200 -13.12 -7.69 10.14
C PHE A 200 -14.47 -7.10 9.72
N SER A 201 -14.46 -5.88 9.18
CA SER A 201 -15.67 -5.27 8.64
C SER A 201 -16.21 -6.08 7.46
N GLU A 202 -17.53 -6.22 7.37
CA GLU A 202 -18.23 -6.77 6.18
C GLU A 202 -17.90 -5.98 4.90
N ALA A 203 -17.47 -4.72 5.02
CA ALA A 203 -16.99 -3.91 3.89
C ALA A 203 -15.77 -4.51 3.17
N MET A 204 -15.06 -5.45 3.80
CA MET A 204 -13.94 -6.17 3.19
C MET A 204 -14.40 -7.33 2.31
N GLU A 205 -15.70 -7.64 2.30
CA GLU A 205 -16.34 -8.68 1.50
C GLU A 205 -17.26 -8.01 0.46
N PRO A 206 -16.79 -7.82 -0.79
CA PRO A 206 -17.55 -7.05 -1.76
C PRO A 206 -18.75 -7.84 -2.31
N ASP A 207 -19.79 -7.14 -2.75
CA ASP A 207 -20.90 -7.75 -3.49
C ASP A 207 -20.44 -8.20 -4.89
N LEU A 208 -20.11 -9.49 -5.01
CA LEU A 208 -19.60 -10.08 -6.24
C LEU A 208 -20.61 -10.09 -7.39
N GLU A 209 -21.91 -9.95 -7.13
CA GLU A 209 -22.92 -9.86 -8.19
C GLU A 209 -22.76 -8.56 -9.00
N GLN A 210 -22.23 -7.50 -8.38
CA GLN A 210 -21.98 -6.21 -9.03
C GLN A 210 -20.67 -6.18 -9.81
N LEU A 211 -19.74 -7.11 -9.56
CA LEU A 211 -18.38 -7.05 -10.07
C LEU A 211 -18.31 -6.99 -11.60
N ALA A 212 -19.09 -7.82 -12.29
CA ALA A 212 -19.05 -7.88 -13.75
C ALA A 212 -19.50 -6.55 -14.39
N ALA A 213 -20.58 -5.96 -13.86
CA ALA A 213 -21.07 -4.66 -14.32
C ALA A 213 -20.09 -3.53 -13.96
N TYR A 214 -19.49 -3.60 -12.78
CA TYR A 214 -18.50 -2.61 -12.33
C TYR A 214 -17.23 -2.63 -13.20
N ASP A 215 -16.79 -3.82 -13.61
CA ASP A 215 -15.61 -4.01 -14.45
C ASP A 215 -15.73 -3.38 -15.86
N GLU A 216 -16.96 -3.11 -16.35
CA GLU A 216 -17.19 -2.45 -17.64
C GLU A 216 -16.67 -1.00 -17.67
N ALA A 217 -16.50 -0.35 -16.52
CA ALA A 217 -15.94 1.00 -16.41
C ALA A 217 -14.41 1.06 -16.54
N PHE A 218 -13.73 -0.09 -16.57
CA PHE A 218 -12.27 -0.20 -16.57
C PHE A 218 -11.73 -0.78 -17.89
N PRO A 219 -10.45 -0.53 -18.21
CA PRO A 219 -9.81 -1.18 -19.35
C PRO A 219 -9.96 -2.70 -19.30
N LYS A 220 -10.33 -3.29 -20.43
CA LYS A 220 -10.46 -4.75 -20.58
C LYS A 220 -9.13 -5.44 -20.30
N LYS A 221 -9.18 -6.54 -19.55
CA LYS A 221 -8.04 -7.36 -19.19
C LYS A 221 -8.47 -8.83 -19.18
N GLU A 222 -7.55 -9.72 -19.53
CA GLU A 222 -7.81 -11.15 -19.57
C GLU A 222 -7.68 -11.76 -18.17
N LYS A 223 -8.67 -12.57 -17.76
CA LYS A 223 -8.60 -13.35 -16.53
C LYS A 223 -7.74 -14.59 -16.78
N GLN A 224 -6.79 -14.87 -15.89
CA GLN A 224 -5.86 -15.99 -16.02
C GLN A 224 -5.77 -16.75 -14.72
N VAL A 225 -5.60 -18.08 -14.83
CA VAL A 225 -5.23 -18.94 -13.72
C VAL A 225 -3.71 -19.02 -13.67
N LEU A 226 -3.12 -18.61 -12.54
CA LEU A 226 -1.66 -18.50 -12.36
C LEU A 226 -1.21 -19.30 -11.14
N GLU A 227 0.03 -19.80 -11.15
CA GLU A 227 0.60 -20.58 -10.04
C GLU A 227 0.58 -19.83 -8.70
N CYS A 228 0.78 -18.51 -8.72
CA CYS A 228 0.76 -17.68 -7.51
C CYS A 228 -0.58 -17.72 -6.76
N GLN A 229 -1.68 -18.03 -7.46
CA GLN A 229 -3.01 -18.12 -6.86
C GLN A 229 -3.14 -19.37 -5.98
N ALA A 230 -2.57 -20.50 -6.42
CA ALA A 230 -2.50 -21.71 -5.60
C ALA A 230 -1.58 -21.52 -4.37
N VAL A 231 -0.47 -20.79 -4.54
CA VAL A 231 0.39 -20.39 -3.42
C VAL A 231 -0.35 -19.52 -2.42
N PHE A 232 -1.16 -18.57 -2.90
CA PHE A 232 -2.00 -17.73 -2.06
C PHE A 232 -3.06 -18.55 -1.31
N GLU A 233 -3.76 -19.46 -1.99
CA GLU A 233 -4.75 -20.35 -1.37
C GLU A 233 -4.17 -21.18 -0.22
N VAL A 234 -2.97 -21.74 -0.39
CA VAL A 234 -2.27 -22.46 0.69
C VAL A 234 -1.90 -21.51 1.82
N ALA A 235 -1.37 -20.32 1.51
CA ALA A 235 -0.91 -19.37 2.52
C ALA A 235 -2.04 -18.83 3.39
N VAL A 236 -3.24 -18.56 2.83
CA VAL A 236 -4.38 -18.07 3.62
C VAL A 236 -4.98 -19.14 4.55
N ALA A 237 -4.72 -20.43 4.26
CA ALA A 237 -5.18 -21.55 5.07
C ALA A 237 -4.12 -22.05 6.09
N GLU A 238 -2.90 -21.53 6.04
CA GLU A 238 -1.79 -22.00 6.87
C GLU A 238 -1.99 -21.64 8.35
N ILE A 239 -1.82 -22.64 9.22
CA ILE A 239 -2.01 -22.51 10.68
C ILE A 239 -0.72 -22.08 11.36
N ASP A 240 -0.81 -21.07 12.23
CA ASP A 240 0.31 -20.64 13.08
C ASP A 240 0.58 -21.69 14.18
N THR A 241 1.64 -22.47 13.98
CA THR A 241 2.11 -23.49 14.93
C THR A 241 3.14 -22.98 15.92
N THR A 242 3.54 -21.70 15.83
CA THR A 242 4.53 -21.07 16.72
C THR A 242 4.11 -21.15 18.19
N ILE A 243 5.08 -21.36 19.07
CA ILE A 243 4.93 -21.28 20.52
C ILE A 243 5.53 -19.92 20.95
N TYR A 244 4.72 -19.06 21.53
CA TYR A 244 5.08 -17.70 21.94
C TYR A 244 5.39 -17.62 23.44
#